data_AF-A0A2T4KT34-F1
#
_entry.id   AF-A0A2T4KT34-F1
#
_cell.length_a   1.000
_cell.length_b   1.000
_cell.length_c   1.000
_cell.angle_alpha   90.00
_cell.angle_beta   90.00
_cell.angle_gamma   90.00
#
_symmetry.space_group_name_H-M   'P 1'
#
loop_
_entity.id
_entity.type
_entity.pdbx_description
1 polymer ?
#
loop_
_entity_poly.entity_id
_entity_poly.type
_entity_poly.pdbx_seq_one_letter_code
_entity_poly.pdbx_strand_id
1 'polypeptide(L)'
;MENVRIIDLKVDNIVQFQESLKGVTAMQTAIVNRVYANEKGLKPVWYADVENAGGYQFTLTDNDDFVRVNEPFTRKVDMVHKPEHYHSKDGIDLIEFCRQQFTDEEFRGAMKFTQMRYALRTGRKENDVQDQSKLKEYADRFMEVLNNATR
;
A
#
# COMPACT_ATOMS: atom_id res chain seq x y z
N MET A 1 14.44 22.05 -7.74
CA MET A 1 13.04 22.08 -8.18
C MET A 1 13.05 22.57 -9.61
N GLU A 2 12.34 21.88 -10.50
CA GLU A 2 12.33 22.19 -11.92
C GLU A 2 10.89 22.14 -12.42
N ASN A 3 10.47 23.19 -13.13
CA ASN A 3 9.18 23.22 -13.80
C ASN A 3 9.29 22.40 -15.08
N VAL A 4 8.54 21.32 -15.16
CA VAL A 4 8.53 20.39 -16.30
C VAL A 4 7.09 20.14 -16.72
N ARG A 5 6.86 19.77 -17.98
CA ARG A 5 5.54 19.31 -18.42
C ARG A 5 5.36 17.83 -18.07
N ILE A 6 4.11 17.37 -18.04
CA ILE A 6 3.80 15.96 -17.76
C ILE A 6 4.49 15.01 -18.73
N ILE A 7 4.58 15.38 -20.02
CA ILE A 7 5.27 14.60 -21.06
C ILE A 7 6.76 14.38 -20.78
N ASP A 8 7.38 15.28 -20.00
CA ASP A 8 8.81 15.24 -19.69
C ASP A 8 9.11 14.40 -18.42
N LEU A 9 8.07 14.00 -17.68
CA LEU A 9 8.18 13.12 -16.53
C LEU A 9 8.46 11.68 -16.95
N LYS A 10 9.17 10.96 -16.08
CA LYS A 10 9.41 9.53 -16.21
C LYS A 10 8.96 8.82 -14.94
N VAL A 11 8.73 7.51 -15.06
CA VAL A 11 8.55 6.64 -13.90
C VAL A 11 9.71 6.86 -12.92
N ASP A 12 9.40 6.86 -11.63
CA ASP A 12 10.32 7.14 -10.51
C ASP A 12 10.79 8.59 -10.38
N ASN A 13 10.33 9.53 -11.21
CA ASN A 13 10.51 10.95 -10.92
C ASN A 13 9.70 11.34 -9.68
N ILE A 14 10.27 12.23 -8.87
CA ILE A 14 9.61 12.75 -7.69
C ILE A 14 9.05 14.13 -8.00
N VAL A 15 7.79 14.34 -7.65
CA VAL A 15 7.09 15.61 -7.85
C VAL A 15 6.54 16.12 -6.53
N GLN A 16 6.49 17.44 -6.42
CA GLN A 16 5.81 18.15 -5.34
C GLN A 16 4.68 19.00 -5.90
N PHE A 17 3.53 18.98 -5.25
CA PHE A 17 2.33 19.73 -5.67
C PHE A 17 1.47 20.05 -4.45
N GLN A 18 0.58 21.03 -4.57
CA GLN A 18 -0.41 21.32 -3.53
C GLN A 18 -1.69 20.54 -3.80
N GLU A 19 -2.22 19.88 -2.77
CA GLU A 19 -3.52 19.22 -2.85
C GLU A 19 -4.39 19.59 -1.66
N SER A 20 -5.68 19.78 -1.90
CA SER A 20 -6.66 20.14 -0.87
C SER A 20 -7.45 18.91 -0.43
N LEU A 21 -7.01 18.28 0.67
CA LEU A 21 -7.72 17.15 1.27
C LEU A 21 -8.59 17.65 2.43
N LYS A 22 -9.92 17.46 2.32
CA LYS A 22 -10.92 17.85 3.35
C LYS A 22 -10.81 19.32 3.81
N GLY A 23 -10.51 20.22 2.88
CA GLY A 23 -10.39 21.66 3.17
C GLY A 23 -9.06 22.09 3.78
N VAL A 24 -8.10 21.17 3.91
CA VAL A 24 -6.71 21.49 4.29
C VAL A 24 -5.84 21.35 3.05
N THR A 25 -5.26 22.46 2.60
CA THR A 25 -4.25 22.45 1.54
C THR A 25 -2.90 22.06 2.14
N ALA A 26 -2.31 20.99 1.63
CA ALA A 26 -1.01 20.51 2.07
C ALA A 26 -0.12 20.22 0.86
N MET A 27 1.16 20.57 0.98
CA MET A 27 2.18 20.12 0.03
C MET A 27 2.28 18.60 0.09
N GLN A 28 2.12 17.97 -1.06
CA GLN A 28 2.34 16.54 -1.27
C GLN A 28 3.69 16.35 -1.96
N THR A 29 4.38 15.27 -1.57
CA THR A 29 5.53 14.73 -2.31
C THR A 29 5.13 13.33 -2.80
N ALA A 30 5.26 13.08 -4.10
CA ALA A 30 4.82 11.84 -4.72
C ALA A 30 5.81 11.31 -5.77
N ILE A 31 5.80 9.99 -5.96
CA ILE A 31 6.54 9.30 -7.02
C ILE A 31 5.65 9.10 -8.23
N VAL A 32 6.19 9.32 -9.43
CA VAL A 32 5.51 9.04 -10.70
C VAL A 32 5.48 7.54 -10.93
N ASN A 33 4.27 6.96 -10.96
CA ASN A 33 4.06 5.55 -11.26
C ASN A 33 3.83 5.33 -12.76
N ARG A 34 3.22 6.29 -13.46
CA ARG A 34 2.88 6.18 -14.88
C ARG A 34 2.75 7.55 -15.53
N VAL A 35 3.16 7.65 -16.80
CA VAL A 35 2.89 8.80 -17.68
C VAL A 35 2.20 8.31 -18.94
N TYR A 36 1.11 8.94 -19.36
CA TYR A 36 0.34 8.55 -20.53
C TYR A 36 -0.39 9.74 -21.16
N ALA A 37 -0.82 9.59 -22.40
CA ALA A 37 -1.65 10.55 -23.09
C ALA A 37 -3.03 9.95 -23.37
N ASN A 38 -4.08 10.74 -23.20
CA ASN A 38 -5.41 10.44 -23.72
C ASN A 38 -5.76 11.44 -24.82
N GLU A 39 -6.33 10.95 -25.91
CA GLU A 39 -6.84 11.82 -26.97
C GLU A 39 -8.14 12.49 -26.50
N LYS A 40 -8.13 13.82 -26.40
CA LYS A 40 -9.34 14.62 -26.16
C LYS A 40 -9.57 15.52 -27.37
N GLY A 41 -10.48 15.11 -28.24
CA GLY A 41 -10.70 15.76 -29.54
C GLY A 41 -9.50 15.56 -30.47
N LEU A 42 -8.92 16.65 -30.97
CA LEU A 42 -7.80 16.62 -31.92
C LEU A 42 -6.41 16.79 -31.27
N LYS A 43 -6.32 16.76 -29.93
CA LYS A 43 -5.06 16.96 -29.21
C LYS A 43 -4.85 15.90 -28.12
N PRO A 44 -3.62 15.39 -27.96
CA PRO A 44 -3.27 14.56 -26.82
C PRO A 44 -3.19 15.42 -25.55
N VAL A 45 -3.83 14.97 -24.49
CA VAL A 45 -3.68 15.53 -23.14
C VAL A 45 -2.87 14.54 -22.32
N TRP A 46 -1.82 15.02 -21.67
CA TRP A 46 -0.91 14.19 -20.89
C TRP A 46 -1.32 14.13 -19.42
N TYR A 47 -1.14 12.95 -18.85
CA TYR A 47 -1.48 12.60 -17.48
C TYR A 47 -0.31 11.89 -16.82
N ALA A 48 -0.08 12.17 -15.55
CA ALA A 48 0.82 11.40 -14.69
C ALA A 48 0.05 10.86 -13.48
N ASP A 49 0.06 9.53 -13.31
CA ASP A 49 -0.42 8.92 -12.08
C ASP A 49 0.73 8.90 -11.07
N VAL A 50 0.52 9.52 -9.91
CA VAL A 50 1.52 9.71 -8.87
C VAL A 50 1.02 9.17 -7.54
N GLU A 51 1.94 8.74 -6.67
CA GLU A 51 1.62 8.19 -5.36
C GLU A 51 2.47 8.84 -4.27
N ASN A 52 1.84 9.34 -3.20
CA ASN A 52 2.57 9.91 -2.08
C ASN A 52 3.11 8.82 -1.14
N ALA A 53 3.98 9.21 -0.21
CA ALA A 53 4.55 8.25 0.74
C ALA A 53 3.48 7.50 1.55
N GLY A 54 2.29 8.06 1.77
CA GLY A 54 1.18 7.42 2.46
C GLY A 54 0.38 6.41 1.63
N GLY A 55 0.73 6.19 0.36
CA GLY A 55 0.01 5.29 -0.55
C GLY A 55 -1.21 5.92 -1.22
N TYR A 56 -1.43 7.23 -1.06
CA TYR A 56 -2.52 7.93 -1.75
C TYR A 56 -2.12 8.20 -3.20
N GLN A 57 -3.04 7.91 -4.12
CA GLN A 57 -2.85 8.08 -5.55
C GLN A 57 -3.52 9.37 -6.04
N PHE A 58 -2.84 10.07 -6.95
CA PHE A 58 -3.30 11.30 -7.58
C PHE A 58 -3.02 11.24 -9.09
N THR A 59 -3.75 12.02 -9.87
CA THR A 59 -3.49 12.16 -11.31
C THR A 59 -3.22 13.63 -11.60
N LEU A 60 -2.02 13.93 -12.09
CA LEU A 60 -1.58 15.27 -12.47
C LEU A 60 -1.71 15.49 -13.97
N THR A 61 -1.94 16.73 -14.34
CA THR A 61 -2.02 17.27 -15.71
C THR A 61 -1.14 18.51 -15.82
N ASP A 62 -0.92 19.01 -17.04
CA ASP A 62 -0.20 20.27 -17.25
C ASP A 62 -0.93 21.52 -16.68
N ASN A 63 -2.16 21.38 -16.18
CA ASN A 63 -2.88 22.47 -15.50
C ASN A 63 -2.61 22.52 -13.99
N ASP A 64 -1.99 21.48 -13.43
CA ASP A 64 -1.70 21.40 -12.00
C ASP A 64 -0.36 22.11 -11.70
N ASP A 65 -0.29 22.79 -10.56
CA ASP A 65 0.95 23.44 -10.11
C ASP A 65 1.85 22.42 -9.41
N PHE A 66 2.77 21.85 -10.17
CA PHE A 66 3.73 20.86 -9.67
C PHE A 66 5.15 21.17 -10.13
N VAL A 67 6.12 20.69 -9.34
CA VAL A 67 7.54 20.78 -9.66
C VAL A 67 8.20 19.41 -9.55
N ARG A 68 9.15 19.13 -10.45
CA ARG A 68 10.02 17.96 -10.29
C ARG A 68 11.11 18.26 -9.28
N VAL A 69 11.35 17.32 -8.38
CA VAL A 69 12.39 17.39 -7.35
C VAL A 69 13.29 16.15 -7.40
N ASN A 70 14.53 16.30 -6.94
CA ASN A 70 15.49 15.22 -6.79
C ASN A 70 15.69 14.93 -5.30
N GLU A 71 14.61 14.62 -4.61
CA GLU A 71 14.64 14.23 -3.20
C GLU A 71 14.51 12.72 -3.07
N PRO A 72 15.14 12.09 -2.07
CA PRO A 72 14.92 10.68 -1.80
C PRO A 72 13.45 10.45 -1.45
N PHE A 73 12.82 9.48 -2.10
CA PHE A 73 11.45 9.08 -1.84
C PHE A 73 11.39 7.63 -1.35
N THR A 74 10.72 7.42 -0.23
CA THR A 74 10.50 6.09 0.34
C THR A 74 9.00 5.88 0.47
N ARG A 75 8.46 4.87 -0.21
CA ARG A 75 7.07 4.43 0.00
C ARG A 75 6.92 3.98 1.45
N LYS A 76 5.89 4.43 2.16
CA LYS A 76 5.55 3.87 3.47
C LYS A 76 5.07 2.45 3.22
N VAL A 77 5.88 1.48 3.62
CA VAL A 77 5.54 0.06 3.50
C VAL A 77 4.23 -0.18 4.27
N ASP A 78 3.22 -0.73 3.60
CA ASP A 78 1.99 -1.17 4.25
C ASP A 78 2.32 -2.42 5.09
N MET A 79 2.74 -2.19 6.33
CA MET A 79 3.07 -3.22 7.31
C MET A 79 1.85 -4.06 7.75
N VAL A 80 0.64 -3.72 7.27
CA VAL A 80 -0.59 -4.45 7.54
C VAL A 80 -0.82 -5.47 6.42
N HIS A 81 -0.96 -5.02 5.18
CA HIS A 81 -1.34 -5.90 4.07
C HIS A 81 -0.17 -6.41 3.23
N LYS A 82 1.01 -5.76 3.29
CA LYS A 82 2.22 -6.13 2.52
C LYS A 82 3.52 -5.88 3.31
N PRO A 83 3.74 -6.55 4.46
CA PRO A 83 5.04 -6.49 5.12
C PRO A 83 6.14 -7.12 4.24
N GLU A 84 7.07 -6.30 3.73
CA GLU A 84 8.18 -6.72 2.83
C GLU A 84 8.97 -7.96 3.30
N HIS A 85 9.02 -8.21 4.60
CA HIS A 85 9.82 -9.26 5.25
C HIS A 85 9.15 -10.64 5.27
N TYR A 86 7.98 -10.80 4.64
CA TYR A 86 7.30 -12.09 4.51
C TYR A 86 7.04 -12.54 3.08
N HIS A 87 7.43 -11.76 2.07
CA HIS A 87 7.24 -12.18 0.68
C HIS A 87 8.47 -12.93 0.18
N SER A 88 8.36 -14.25 0.02
CA SER A 88 9.21 -14.94 -0.94
C SER A 88 8.97 -14.37 -2.35
N LYS A 89 9.91 -14.55 -3.28
CA LYS A 89 9.80 -14.06 -4.68
C LYS A 89 8.50 -14.45 -5.39
N ASP A 90 7.76 -15.42 -4.86
CA ASP A 90 6.51 -15.97 -5.41
C ASP A 90 5.24 -15.48 -4.69
N GLY A 91 5.34 -14.51 -3.76
CA GLY A 91 4.18 -13.90 -3.10
C GLY A 91 3.56 -14.73 -1.97
N ILE A 92 4.22 -15.80 -1.52
CA ILE A 92 3.80 -16.61 -0.37
C ILE A 92 4.04 -15.80 0.90
N ASP A 93 2.99 -15.47 1.64
CA ASP A 93 3.06 -14.83 2.96
C ASP A 93 3.28 -15.84 4.10
N LEU A 94 3.50 -15.35 5.32
CA LEU A 94 3.80 -16.19 6.48
C LEU A 94 2.69 -17.21 6.79
N ILE A 95 1.43 -16.86 6.58
CA ILE A 95 0.30 -17.73 6.91
C ILE A 95 0.29 -18.91 5.93
N GLU A 96 0.46 -18.64 4.64
CA GLU A 96 0.54 -19.67 3.61
C GLU A 96 1.82 -20.52 3.76
N PHE A 97 2.95 -19.91 4.13
CA PHE A 97 4.17 -20.65 4.46
C PHE A 97 3.94 -21.62 5.64
N CYS A 98 3.34 -21.15 6.73
CA CYS A 98 3.01 -21.99 7.88
C CYS A 98 2.05 -23.13 7.48
N ARG A 99 1.06 -22.86 6.63
CA ARG A 99 0.12 -23.89 6.16
C ARG A 99 0.81 -25.03 5.40
N GLN A 100 1.82 -24.72 4.60
CA GLN A 100 2.53 -25.73 3.81
C GLN A 100 3.51 -26.56 4.63
N GLN A 101 4.06 -26.00 5.71
CA GLN A 101 5.13 -26.63 6.50
C GLN A 101 4.61 -27.32 7.77
N PHE A 102 3.53 -26.82 8.35
CA PHE A 102 3.01 -27.30 9.62
C PHE A 102 1.98 -28.41 9.42
N THR A 103 1.90 -29.32 10.38
CA THR A 103 0.73 -30.19 10.52
C THR A 103 -0.52 -29.35 10.83
N ASP A 104 -1.70 -29.91 10.60
CA ASP A 104 -2.97 -29.23 10.90
C ASP A 104 -3.06 -28.74 12.35
N GLU A 105 -2.52 -29.52 13.30
CA GLU A 105 -2.51 -29.16 14.72
C GLU A 105 -1.58 -27.99 15.01
N GLU A 106 -0.37 -28.02 14.46
CA GLU A 106 0.62 -26.94 14.59
C GLU A 106 0.11 -25.65 13.93
N PHE A 107 -0.52 -25.74 12.76
CA PHE A 107 -1.13 -24.60 12.09
C PHE A 107 -2.27 -24.01 12.93
N ARG A 108 -3.18 -24.84 13.45
CA ARG A 108 -4.24 -24.41 14.38
C ARG A 108 -3.67 -23.72 15.62
N GLY A 109 -2.57 -24.26 16.17
CA GLY A 109 -1.85 -23.66 17.29
C GLY A 109 -1.29 -22.28 16.95
N ALA A 110 -0.61 -22.15 15.81
CA ALA A 110 -0.02 -20.90 15.33
C ALA A 110 -1.06 -19.80 15.10
N MET A 111 -2.21 -20.14 14.52
CA MET A 111 -3.32 -19.21 14.30
C MET A 111 -3.91 -18.73 15.63
N LYS A 112 -4.23 -19.64 16.56
CA LYS A 112 -4.75 -19.31 17.89
C LYS A 112 -3.80 -18.41 18.68
N PHE A 113 -2.50 -18.75 18.70
CA PHE A 113 -1.48 -17.96 19.39
C PHE A 113 -1.39 -16.54 18.81
N THR A 114 -1.40 -16.41 17.49
CA THR A 114 -1.28 -15.12 16.82
C THR A 114 -2.52 -14.24 17.04
N GLN A 115 -3.71 -14.82 16.96
CA GLN A 115 -4.96 -14.13 17.28
C GLN A 115 -4.96 -13.65 18.73
N MET A 116 -4.60 -14.51 19.69
CA MET A 116 -4.50 -14.14 21.11
C MET A 116 -3.50 -12.99 21.33
N ARG A 117 -2.34 -13.03 20.65
CA ARG A 117 -1.33 -11.95 20.71
C ARG A 117 -1.91 -10.60 20.27
N TYR A 118 -2.66 -10.54 19.18
CA TYR A 118 -3.24 -9.28 18.69
C TYR A 118 -4.42 -8.82 19.56
N ALA A 119 -5.26 -9.75 20.03
CA ALA A 119 -6.33 -9.46 20.97
C ALA A 119 -5.78 -8.83 22.27
N LEU A 120 -4.71 -9.39 22.84
CA LEU A 120 -4.09 -8.90 24.07
C LEU A 120 -3.36 -7.55 23.92
N ARG A 121 -2.97 -7.15 22.69
CA ARG A 121 -2.32 -5.86 22.44
C ARG A 121 -3.31 -4.70 22.37
N THR A 122 -4.56 -5.00 22.06
CA THR A 122 -5.62 -3.98 21.97
C THR A 122 -5.83 -3.32 23.34
N GLY A 123 -5.83 -2.00 23.37
CA GLY A 123 -5.88 -1.18 24.58
C GLY A 123 -4.56 -1.11 25.35
N ARG A 124 -3.47 -1.68 24.83
CA ARG A 124 -2.13 -1.68 25.47
C ARG A 124 -1.03 -1.06 24.62
N LYS A 125 -1.26 -0.87 23.31
CA LYS A 125 -0.33 -0.24 22.37
C LYS A 125 -1.02 0.90 21.62
N GLU A 126 -0.23 1.75 20.97
CA GLU A 126 -0.71 3.00 20.35
C GLU A 126 -1.54 2.78 19.06
N ASN A 127 -1.69 1.54 18.57
CA ASN A 127 -2.28 1.23 17.26
C ASN A 127 -3.40 0.16 17.31
N ASP A 128 -4.40 0.36 18.18
CA ASP A 128 -5.50 -0.60 18.40
C ASP A 128 -6.25 -1.01 17.12
N VAL A 129 -6.53 -0.06 16.24
CA VAL A 129 -7.22 -0.32 14.95
C VAL A 129 -6.38 -1.26 14.08
N GLN A 130 -5.06 -1.09 14.09
CA GLN A 130 -4.14 -1.94 13.32
C GLN A 130 -4.10 -3.36 13.89
N ASP A 131 -4.01 -3.50 15.22
CA ASP A 131 -3.98 -4.80 15.88
C ASP A 131 -5.32 -5.55 15.71
N GLN A 132 -6.45 -4.86 15.76
CA GLN A 132 -7.77 -5.43 15.47
C GLN A 132 -7.93 -5.84 14.00
N SER A 133 -7.39 -5.05 13.06
CA SER A 133 -7.39 -5.41 11.64
C SER A 133 -6.57 -6.68 11.39
N LYS A 134 -5.40 -6.81 12.05
CA LYS A 134 -4.60 -8.05 11.98
C LYS A 134 -5.31 -9.23 12.63
N LEU A 135 -5.96 -9.04 13.77
CA LEU A 135 -6.79 -10.09 14.39
C LEU A 135 -7.84 -10.62 13.41
N LYS A 136 -8.56 -9.71 12.73
CA LYS A 136 -9.57 -10.06 11.72
C LYS A 136 -8.96 -10.86 10.56
N GLU A 137 -7.84 -10.40 9.99
CA GLU A 137 -7.19 -11.09 8.87
C GLU A 137 -6.80 -12.54 9.22
N TYR A 138 -6.21 -12.75 10.39
CA TYR A 138 -5.87 -14.10 10.86
C TYR A 138 -7.11 -14.94 11.16
N ALA A 139 -8.22 -14.34 11.61
CA ALA A 139 -9.47 -15.07 11.83
C ALA A 139 -10.11 -15.52 10.51
N ASP A 140 -10.20 -14.62 9.52
CA ASP A 140 -10.81 -14.91 8.22
C ASP A 140 -10.06 -16.03 7.49
N ARG A 141 -8.72 -15.95 7.41
CA ARG A 141 -7.92 -17.01 6.77
C ARG A 141 -7.96 -18.33 7.50
N PHE A 142 -8.06 -18.31 8.84
CA PHE A 142 -8.22 -19.56 9.58
C PHE A 142 -9.56 -20.23 9.25
N MET A 143 -10.63 -19.44 9.12
CA MET A 143 -11.95 -19.93 8.70
C MET A 143 -11.92 -20.49 7.29
N GLU A 144 -11.24 -19.85 6.34
CA GLU A 144 -11.06 -20.38 4.98
C GLU A 144 -10.41 -21.77 4.98
N VAL A 145 -9.34 -21.94 5.76
CA VAL A 145 -8.66 -23.24 5.90
C VAL A 145 -9.59 -24.29 6.51
N LEU A 146 -10.32 -23.96 7.58
CA LEU A 146 -11.26 -24.89 8.21
C LEU A 146 -12.40 -25.29 7.25
N ASN A 147 -12.95 -24.33 6.50
CA ASN A 147 -14.01 -24.60 5.54
C ASN A 147 -13.53 -25.46 4.36
N ASN A 148 -12.30 -25.24 3.88
CA ASN A 148 -11.71 -26.03 2.80
C ASN A 148 -11.27 -27.43 3.25
N ALA A 149 -10.91 -27.63 4.52
CA ALA A 149 -10.64 -28.95 5.09
C ALA A 149 -11.90 -29.80 5.30
N THR A 150 -13.10 -29.22 5.15
CA THR A 150 -14.39 -29.90 5.35
C THR A 150 -15.09 -30.27 4.02
N ARG A 151 -14.37 -30.23 2.89
CA ARG A 151 -14.83 -30.69 1.57
C ARG A 151 -14.13 -31.96 1.12
#